data_AF-A0A7J7CW13-F1
#
_entry.id   AF-A0A7J7CW13-F1
#
_cell.length_a   1.000
_cell.length_b   1.000
_cell.length_c   1.000
_cell.angle_alpha   90.00
_cell.angle_beta   90.00
_cell.angle_gamma   90.00
#
_symmetry.space_group_name_H-M   'P 1'
#
loop_
_entity.id
_entity.type
_entity.pdbx_description
1 polymer ?
#
loop_
_entity_poly.entity_id
_entity_poly.type
_entity_poly.pdbx_seq_one_letter_code
_entity_poly.pdbx_strand_id
1 'polypeptide(L)'
;MVSFRFHQYQVVGRGLPTESDEHPKIFRMKLWATNEVRAKSKFWYFLRKLKKVKKSNGQVLAINEEGETTKQEAEDHIQGFKA
;
A
#
# COMPACT_ATOMS: atom_id res chain seq x y z
N MET A 1 8.69 -21.73 20.65
CA MET A 1 8.29 -20.31 20.51
C MET A 1 8.08 -20.02 19.04
N VAL A 2 6.91 -19.51 18.64
CA VAL A 2 6.67 -19.13 17.24
C VAL A 2 7.43 -17.82 16.98
N SER A 3 8.49 -17.87 16.18
CA SER A 3 9.21 -16.67 15.73
C SER A 3 8.37 -16.01 14.64
N PHE A 4 7.71 -14.90 14.95
CA PHE A 4 7.00 -14.11 13.96
C PHE A 4 8.00 -13.23 13.21
N ARG A 5 8.34 -13.61 11.98
CA ARG A 5 9.09 -12.76 11.06
C ARG A 5 8.15 -11.73 10.45
N PHE A 6 8.48 -10.45 10.60
CA PHE A 6 7.73 -9.36 9.99
C PHE A 6 8.34 -9.05 8.63
N HIS A 7 7.48 -8.89 7.64
CA HIS A 7 7.84 -8.48 6.29
C HIS A 7 7.25 -7.10 6.04
N GLN A 8 7.94 -6.30 5.22
CA GLN A 8 7.44 -5.01 4.80
C GLN A 8 6.48 -5.21 3.62
N TYR A 9 5.26 -4.72 3.74
CA TYR A 9 4.25 -4.74 2.69
C TYR A 9 3.95 -3.32 2.23
N GLN A 10 3.96 -3.10 0.93
CA GLN A 10 3.39 -1.92 0.30
C GLN A 10 1.97 -2.25 -0.17
N VAL A 11 0.97 -1.66 0.47
CA VAL A 11 -0.44 -1.82 0.09
C VAL A 11 -0.94 -0.55 -0.58
N VAL A 12 -1.55 -0.71 -1.74
CA VAL A 12 -2.19 0.36 -2.50
C VAL A 12 -3.68 0.08 -2.60
N GLY A 13 -4.51 1.08 -2.31
CA GLY A 13 -5.96 0.96 -2.42
C GLY A 13 -6.64 2.31 -2.61
N ARG A 14 -7.91 2.27 -3.00
CA ARG A 14 -8.74 3.45 -3.24
C ARG A 14 -10.15 3.24 -2.66
N GLY A 15 -10.89 4.33 -2.49
CA GLY A 15 -12.34 4.26 -2.33
C GLY A 15 -13.00 3.73 -3.61
N LEU A 16 -14.21 3.19 -3.50
CA LEU A 16 -15.03 2.92 -4.69
C LEU A 16 -15.48 4.25 -5.31
N PRO A 17 -15.51 4.36 -6.65
CA PRO A 17 -16.06 5.53 -7.32
C PRO A 17 -17.55 5.63 -7.01
N THR A 18 -18.01 6.85 -6.74
CA THR A 18 -19.42 7.18 -6.49
C THR A 18 -19.80 8.34 -7.39
N GLU A 19 -21.09 8.56 -7.64
CA GLU A 19 -21.57 9.66 -8.50
C GLU A 19 -21.08 11.04 -8.04
N SER A 20 -20.78 11.21 -6.76
CA SER A 20 -20.22 12.47 -6.22
C SER A 20 -18.69 12.57 -6.30
N ASP A 21 -17.98 11.46 -6.53
CA ASP A 21 -16.52 11.41 -6.56
C ASP A 21 -16.07 10.30 -7.53
N GLU A 22 -15.98 10.67 -8.81
CA GLU A 22 -15.68 9.77 -9.92
C GLU A 22 -14.23 9.26 -9.88
N HIS A 23 -13.32 10.03 -9.27
CA HIS A 23 -11.89 9.73 -9.20
C HIS A 23 -11.38 9.71 -7.76
N PRO A 24 -11.76 8.70 -6.97
CA PRO A 24 -11.37 8.60 -5.57
C PRO A 24 -9.86 8.50 -5.44
N LYS A 25 -9.31 9.27 -4.50
CA LYS A 25 -7.87 9.35 -4.26
C LYS A 25 -7.27 7.96 -3.95
N ILE A 26 -6.16 7.66 -4.61
CA ILE A 26 -5.38 6.44 -4.37
C ILE A 26 -4.50 6.66 -3.14
N PHE A 27 -4.55 5.70 -2.21
CA PHE A 27 -3.74 5.66 -1.00
C PHE A 27 -2.72 4.54 -1.10
N ARG A 28 -1.46 4.87 -0.84
CA ARG A 28 -0.34 3.93 -0.72
C ARG A 28 0.20 3.97 0.71
N MET A 29 0.40 2.81 1.31
CA MET A 29 0.96 2.71 2.65
C MET A 29 1.97 1.56 2.74
N LYS A 30 3.13 1.85 3.32
CA LYS A 30 4.11 0.85 3.71
C LYS A 30 3.84 0.42 5.14
N LEU A 31 3.72 -0.88 5.38
CA LEU A 31 3.36 -1.43 6.68
C LEU A 31 4.09 -2.74 6.95
N TRP A 32 4.43 -2.96 8.21
CA TRP A 32 5.02 -4.21 8.67
C TRP A 32 3.91 -5.17 9.13
N ALA A 33 3.92 -6.39 8.58
CA ALA A 33 2.99 -7.44 8.93
C ALA A 33 3.65 -8.82 8.79
N THR A 34 3.06 -9.83 9.43
CA THR A 34 3.54 -11.22 9.33
C THR A 34 3.06 -11.94 8.08
N ASN A 35 1.95 -11.48 7.50
CA ASN A 35 1.38 -12.00 6.27
C ASN A 35 0.55 -10.92 5.54
N GLU A 36 0.19 -11.21 4.30
CA GLU A 36 -0.62 -10.34 3.44
C GLU A 36 -2.02 -10.05 4.02
N VAL A 37 -2.64 -11.01 4.70
CA VAL A 37 -4.00 -10.83 5.28
C VAL A 37 -3.98 -9.82 6.42
N ARG A 38 -2.98 -9.89 7.30
CA ARG A 38 -2.74 -8.91 8.36
C ARG A 38 -2.36 -7.56 7.76
N ALA A 39 -1.61 -7.55 6.66
CA ALA A 39 -1.30 -6.33 5.93
C ALA A 39 -2.57 -5.61 5.45
N LYS A 40 -3.47 -6.31 4.76
CA LYS A 40 -4.78 -5.76 4.32
C LYS A 40 -5.60 -5.25 5.49
N SER A 41 -5.66 -6.00 6.59
CA SER A 41 -6.45 -5.62 7.77
C SER A 41 -5.92 -4.33 8.41
N LYS A 42 -4.58 -4.21 8.51
CA LYS A 42 -3.89 -3.02 9.05
C LYS A 42 -4.08 -1.81 8.13
N PHE A 43 -4.03 -2.01 6.81
CA PHE A 43 -4.37 -1.00 5.82
C PHE A 43 -5.76 -0.39 6.03
N TRP A 44 -6.79 -1.23 6.11
CA TRP A 44 -8.16 -0.76 6.33
C TRP A 44 -8.37 -0.10 7.70
N TYR A 45 -7.67 -0.57 8.73
CA TYR A 45 -7.70 0.06 10.05
C TYR A 45 -7.22 1.52 9.99
N PHE A 46 -6.08 1.77 9.34
CA PHE A 46 -5.55 3.13 9.21
C PHE A 46 -6.39 4.00 8.28
N LEU A 47 -6.88 3.49 7.16
CA LEU A 47 -7.78 4.24 6.27
C LEU A 47 -9.10 4.63 6.95
N ARG A 48 -9.66 3.74 7.78
CA ARG A 48 -10.85 4.05 8.57
C ARG A 48 -10.59 5.18 9.56
N LYS A 49 -9.43 5.17 10.22
CA LYS A 49 -9.07 6.19 11.23
C LYS A 49 -8.75 7.55 10.60
N LEU A 50 -8.04 7.57 9.48
CA LEU A 50 -7.54 8.81 8.86
C LEU A 50 -8.49 9.41 7.83
N LYS A 51 -9.13 8.57 7.00
CA LYS A 51 -9.91 9.01 5.84
C LYS A 51 -11.37 8.53 5.86
N LYS A 52 -11.79 7.86 6.95
CA LYS A 52 -13.15 7.29 7.11
C LYS A 52 -13.55 6.32 5.99
N VAL A 53 -12.59 5.78 5.24
CA VAL A 53 -12.84 4.79 4.18
C VAL A 53 -12.97 3.41 4.83
N LYS A 54 -14.05 2.72 4.49
CA LYS A 54 -14.34 1.36 4.97
C LYS A 54 -13.91 0.33 3.92
N LYS A 55 -13.57 -0.88 4.37
CA LYS A 55 -13.31 -2.03 3.48
C LYS A 55 -14.45 -2.29 2.49
N SER A 56 -15.70 -2.11 2.92
CA SER A 56 -16.89 -2.32 2.07
C SER A 56 -16.97 -1.32 0.92
N ASN A 57 -16.47 -0.10 1.12
CA ASN A 57 -16.55 0.99 0.14
C ASN A 57 -15.18 1.29 -0.46
N GLY A 58 -14.29 0.30 -0.50
CA GLY A 58 -12.93 0.47 -0.98
C GLY A 58 -12.39 -0.78 -1.63
N GLN A 59 -11.44 -0.58 -2.54
CA GLN A 59 -10.80 -1.63 -3.30
C GLN A 59 -9.29 -1.59 -3.05
N VAL A 60 -8.71 -2.76 -2.76
CA VAL A 60 -7.24 -2.91 -2.79
C VAL A 60 -6.83 -3.12 -4.23
N LEU A 61 -5.90 -2.30 -4.71
CA LEU A 61 -5.40 -2.34 -6.09
C LEU A 61 -4.19 -3.26 -6.22
N ALA A 62 -3.23 -3.15 -5.29
CA ALA A 62 -2.00 -3.93 -5.31
C ALA A 62 -1.47 -4.14 -3.89
N ILE A 63 -0.80 -5.27 -3.68
CA ILE A 63 -0.08 -5.59 -2.45
C ILE A 63 1.27 -6.17 -2.87
N ASN A 64 2.34 -5.46 -2.54
CA ASN A 64 3.69 -5.89 -2.83
C ASN A 64 4.40 -6.19 -1.50
N GLU A 65 5.09 -7.31 -1.42
CA GLU A 65 6.00 -7.59 -0.32
C GLU A 65 7.38 -7.04 -0.70
N GLU A 66 7.83 -6.01 0.01
CA GLU A 66 9.18 -5.48 -0.14
C GLU A 66 10.11 -6.32 0.75
N GLY A 67 10.50 -7.49 0.23
CA GLY A 67 11.61 -8.27 0.75
C GLY A 67 12.91 -7.69 0.20
N GLU A 68 13.70 -7.05 1.08
CA GLU A 68 15.09 -6.57 0.88
C GLU A 68 15.64 -6.70 -0.56
N THR A 69 15.12 -5.90 -1.48
CA THR A 69 15.76 -5.64 -2.77
C THR A 69 16.21 -4.19 -2.74
N THR A 70 17.23 -3.95 -1.92
CA THR A 70 18.20 -2.91 -2.25
C THR A 70 18.67 -3.13 -3.70
N LYS A 71 18.60 -2.06 -4.51
CA LYS A 71 19.23 -1.85 -5.85
C LYS A 71 18.34 -2.16 -7.06
N GLN A 72 17.55 -1.20 -7.54
CA GLN A 72 17.38 -1.02 -8.99
C GLN A 72 16.86 0.40 -9.35
N GLU A 73 16.04 1.02 -8.50
CA GLU A 73 15.42 2.33 -8.83
C GLU A 73 16.35 3.55 -8.65
N ALA A 74 17.59 3.36 -8.20
CA ALA A 74 18.56 4.45 -8.07
C ALA A 74 19.30 4.78 -9.39
N GLU A 75 19.26 3.89 -10.39
CA GLU A 75 20.00 4.08 -11.65
C GLU A 75 19.18 4.81 -12.74
N ASP A 76 17.85 4.71 -12.73
CA ASP A 76 16.99 5.41 -13.71
C ASP A 76 16.89 6.92 -13.48
N HIS A 77 17.15 7.40 -12.26
CA HIS A 77 17.00 8.83 -11.93
C HIS A 77 18.22 9.70 -12.32
N ILE A 78 19.33 9.10 -12.74
CA ILE A 78 20.56 9.80 -13.14
C ILE A 78 20.62 10.02 -14.67
N GLN A 79 19.94 9.20 -15.48
CA GLN A 79 19.96 9.34 -16.94
C GLN A 79 19.01 10.41 -17.50
N GLY A 80 18.10 10.97 -16.70
CA GLY A 80 17.15 12.00 -17.15
C GLY A 80 17.63 13.46 -17.08
N PHE A 81 18.85 13.73 -16.59
CA PHE A 81 19.33 15.10 -16.33
C PHE A 81 20.47 15.56 -17.26
N LYS A 82 20.79 14.79 -18.31
CA LYS A 82 21.65 15.25 -19.41
C LYS A 82 20.85 15.29 -20.70
N ALA A 83 20.26 16.46 -20.97
CA ALA A 83 19.93 16.94 -22.31
C ALA A 83 20.51 18.35 -22.43
#